data_AF-A0A314UY39-F1
#
_entry.id   AF-A0A314UY39-F1
#
_cell.length_a   1.000
_cell.length_b   1.000
_cell.length_c   1.000
_cell.angle_alpha   90.00
_cell.angle_beta   90.00
_cell.angle_gamma   90.00
#
_symmetry.space_group_name_H-M   'P 1'
#
loop_
_entity.id
_entity.type
_entity.pdbx_description
1 polymer ?
#
loop_
_entity_poly.entity_id
_entity_poly.type
_entity_poly.pdbx_seq_one_letter_code
_entity_poly.pdbx_strand_id
1 'polypeptide(L)'
;MYKLENESVITRIILNPNTSTRDRLIWIEPDQTWRAVSSVPRDFCDDYGLCGVNGKCIIDENPVCQCLKGFKPMSQEKWNLMDWSQGCVRNKPLSCQERYKDGFVKFVGLKLPDTTHSWVNKSMNLEECRTKCLNNCSCMAYTSSDIRGGGTGCAIWFDDLIDIRQFSDAGQDLFRSSSVFCSAVSWILPSPKQEKIKRKGYKVVWSLIS
;
A
#
# COMPACT_ATOMS: atom_id res chain seq x y z
N MET A 1 20.65 -21.25 -0.88
CA MET A 1 22.10 -21.53 -0.88
C MET A 1 22.74 -20.47 -1.75
N TYR A 2 23.70 -19.70 -1.22
CA TYR A 2 24.40 -18.68 -2.00
C TYR A 2 25.70 -19.28 -2.56
N LYS A 3 26.15 -18.80 -3.71
CA LYS A 3 27.46 -19.10 -4.28
C LYS A 3 28.20 -17.78 -4.45
N LEU A 4 29.46 -17.76 -4.04
CA LEU A 4 30.32 -16.59 -4.23
C LEU A 4 30.89 -16.62 -5.65
N GLU A 5 30.86 -15.47 -6.32
CA GLU A 5 31.51 -15.32 -7.63
C GLU A 5 33.02 -15.30 -7.49
N ASN A 6 33.51 -14.68 -6.41
CA ASN A 6 34.91 -14.73 -6.02
C ASN A 6 35.07 -15.59 -4.76
N GLU A 7 35.64 -16.78 -4.93
CA GLU A 7 35.89 -17.73 -3.84
C GLU A 7 36.94 -17.24 -2.83
N SER A 8 37.73 -16.21 -3.17
CA SER A 8 38.69 -15.60 -2.25
C SER A 8 38.02 -14.70 -1.20
N VAL A 9 36.76 -14.30 -1.40
CA VAL A 9 36.03 -13.45 -0.45
C VAL A 9 35.38 -14.34 0.61
N ILE A 10 35.78 -14.20 1.86
CA ILE A 10 35.12 -14.91 2.96
C ILE A 10 33.93 -14.08 3.46
N THR A 11 32.72 -14.65 3.42
CA THR A 11 31.51 -14.00 3.94
C THR A 11 30.69 -14.99 4.77
N ARG A 12 29.95 -14.47 5.76
CA ARG A 12 29.01 -15.25 6.56
C ARG A 12 27.76 -14.45 6.88
N ILE A 13 26.66 -15.15 7.12
CA ILE A 13 25.42 -14.57 7.64
C ILE A 13 25.24 -15.06 9.06
N ILE A 14 25.07 -14.15 10.01
CA ILE A 14 24.86 -14.46 11.42
C ILE A 14 23.50 -13.93 11.87
N LEU A 15 22.86 -14.67 12.76
CA LEU A 15 21.70 -14.19 13.52
C LEU A 15 22.16 -13.86 14.93
N ASN A 16 21.96 -12.62 15.34
CA ASN A 16 22.27 -12.17 16.69
C ASN A 16 21.01 -12.29 17.56
N PRO A 17 20.96 -13.23 18.52
CA PRO A 17 19.75 -13.46 19.32
C PRO A 17 19.45 -12.30 20.29
N ASN A 18 20.46 -11.51 20.68
CA ASN A 18 20.29 -10.41 21.64
C ASN A 18 19.65 -9.20 20.98
N THR A 19 20.02 -8.90 19.73
CA THR A 19 19.50 -7.76 18.97
C THR A 19 18.42 -8.16 17.98
N SER A 20 18.16 -9.46 17.81
CA SER A 20 17.26 -10.01 16.78
C SER A 20 17.60 -9.53 15.35
N THR A 21 18.88 -9.23 15.11
CA THR A 21 19.38 -8.80 13.79
C THR A 21 19.96 -9.96 13.00
N ARG A 22 19.86 -9.87 11.67
CA ARG A 22 20.57 -10.73 10.74
C ARG A 22 21.64 -9.90 10.01
N ASP A 23 22.90 -10.18 10.31
CA ASP A 23 24.03 -9.47 9.73
C ASP A 23 24.71 -10.32 8.68
N ARG A 24 25.03 -9.71 7.53
CA ARG A 24 25.99 -10.26 6.57
C ARG A 24 27.33 -9.61 6.84
N LEU A 25 28.34 -10.44 7.10
CA LEU A 25 29.70 -10.01 7.39
C LEU A 25 30.63 -10.42 6.26
N ILE A 26 31.64 -9.60 5.98
CA ILE A 26 32.78 -9.94 5.12
C ILE A 26 34.08 -9.90 5.93
N TRP A 27 35.00 -10.79 5.61
CA TRP A 27 36.34 -10.78 6.19
C TRP A 27 37.22 -9.77 5.45
N ILE A 28 37.86 -8.87 6.19
CA ILE A 28 38.80 -7.90 5.66
C ILE A 28 40.21 -8.34 6.04
N GLU A 29 40.94 -8.92 5.08
CA GLU A 29 42.28 -9.47 5.31
C GLU A 29 43.28 -8.46 5.88
N PRO A 30 43.41 -7.23 5.35
CA PRO A 30 44.37 -6.26 5.91
C PRO A 30 44.13 -5.95 7.39
N ASP A 31 42.87 -5.95 7.81
CA ASP A 31 42.46 -5.58 9.17
C ASP A 31 42.28 -6.81 10.07
N GLN A 32 42.33 -8.03 9.53
CA GLN A 32 41.99 -9.29 10.22
C GLN A 32 40.68 -9.18 11.01
N THR A 33 39.67 -8.51 10.45
CA THR A 33 38.39 -8.27 11.11
C THR A 33 37.18 -8.58 10.23
N TRP A 34 36.07 -8.93 10.88
CA TRP A 34 34.77 -9.01 10.24
C TRP A 34 34.11 -7.64 10.19
N ARG A 35 33.67 -7.22 9.00
CA ARG A 35 32.86 -6.00 8.83
C ARG A 35 31.47 -6.33 8.33
N ALA A 36 30.47 -5.70 8.93
CA ALA A 36 29.09 -5.82 8.48
C ALA A 36 28.90 -5.05 7.18
N VAL A 37 28.37 -5.73 6.16
CA VAL A 37 28.01 -5.11 4.86
C VAL A 37 26.51 -4.86 4.74
N SER A 38 25.69 -5.60 5.49
CA SER A 38 24.25 -5.37 5.57
C SER A 38 23.72 -5.94 6.86
N SER A 39 22.78 -5.23 7.48
CA SER A 39 22.01 -5.68 8.65
C SER A 39 20.52 -5.56 8.35
N VAL A 40 19.72 -6.46 8.91
CA VAL A 40 18.26 -6.31 8.98
C VAL A 40 17.78 -6.67 10.40
N PRO A 41 16.70 -6.06 10.92
CA PRO A 41 15.90 -4.96 10.34
C PRO A 41 16.73 -3.70 10.06
N ARG A 42 16.47 -2.96 8.97
CA ARG A 42 17.24 -1.75 8.60
C ARG A 42 16.75 -0.50 9.31
N ASP A 43 15.45 -0.46 9.56
CA ASP A 43 14.70 0.63 10.15
C ASP A 43 13.40 0.06 10.71
N PHE A 44 12.61 0.90 11.37
CA PHE A 44 11.37 0.47 12.00
C PHE A 44 10.29 0.06 10.99
N CYS A 45 10.37 0.41 9.69
CA CYS A 45 9.46 -0.17 8.68
C CYS A 45 9.73 -1.65 8.39
N ASP A 46 10.85 -2.20 8.85
CA ASP A 46 11.12 -3.64 8.82
C ASP A 46 10.55 -4.36 10.07
N ASP A 47 9.98 -3.64 11.05
CA ASP A 47 9.25 -4.23 12.17
C ASP A 47 7.93 -4.83 11.69
N TYR A 48 7.71 -6.10 12.02
CA TYR A 48 6.56 -6.85 11.53
C TYR A 48 5.24 -6.20 11.95
N GLY A 49 4.43 -5.84 10.96
CA GLY A 49 3.07 -5.34 11.18
C GLY A 49 3.00 -3.95 11.82
N LEU A 50 4.06 -3.14 11.76
CA LEU A 50 4.10 -1.78 12.35
C LEU A 50 2.86 -0.93 12.04
N CYS A 51 2.41 -0.94 10.79
CA CYS A 51 1.27 -0.12 10.33
C CYS A 51 -0.10 -0.82 10.44
N GLY A 52 -0.16 -1.99 11.09
CA GLY A 52 -1.35 -2.81 11.20
C GLY A 52 -1.88 -3.33 9.86
N VAL A 53 -3.11 -3.82 9.88
CA VAL A 53 -3.80 -4.33 8.68
C VAL A 53 -4.14 -3.22 7.69
N ASN A 54 -4.01 -3.48 6.40
CA ASN A 54 -4.29 -2.57 5.29
C ASN A 54 -3.57 -1.19 5.39
N GLY A 55 -2.51 -1.12 6.18
CA GLY A 55 -1.57 -0.01 6.27
C GLY A 55 -0.28 -0.35 5.54
N LYS A 56 0.43 0.68 5.07
CA LYS A 56 1.77 0.57 4.50
C LYS A 56 2.73 1.51 5.21
N CYS A 57 3.98 1.08 5.35
CA CYS A 57 5.06 1.87 5.91
C CYS A 57 5.86 2.58 4.81
N ILE A 58 6.08 3.88 4.95
CA ILE A 58 6.93 4.68 4.07
C ILE A 58 7.90 5.46 4.95
N ILE A 59 9.16 5.03 4.97
CA ILE A 59 10.15 5.51 5.94
C ILE A 59 10.42 7.02 5.85
N ASP A 60 10.29 7.59 4.66
CA ASP A 60 10.58 9.00 4.37
C ASP A 60 9.35 9.93 4.51
N GLU A 61 8.20 9.41 4.95
CA GLU A 61 6.94 10.18 5.06
C GLU A 61 6.54 10.44 6.51
N ASN A 62 5.73 11.49 6.72
CA ASN A 62 5.15 11.80 8.02
C ASN A 62 3.62 12.02 7.90
N PRO A 63 2.77 11.15 8.48
CA PRO A 63 3.14 9.97 9.28
C PRO A 63 3.74 8.84 8.42
N VAL A 64 4.63 8.06 9.04
CA VAL A 64 5.33 6.94 8.39
C VAL A 64 4.36 5.84 7.95
N CYS A 65 3.33 5.58 8.76
CA CYS A 65 2.25 4.68 8.39
C CYS A 65 1.13 5.43 7.67
N GLN A 66 0.69 4.86 6.55
CA GLN A 66 -0.41 5.38 5.74
C GLN A 66 -1.38 4.25 5.38
N CYS A 67 -2.68 4.53 5.41
CA CYS A 67 -3.67 3.58 4.91
C CYS A 67 -3.55 3.38 3.40
N LEU A 68 -3.80 2.15 2.93
CA LEU A 68 -3.94 1.89 1.50
C LEU A 68 -5.08 2.74 0.91
N LYS A 69 -4.91 3.24 -0.33
CA LYS A 69 -5.93 4.05 -1.00
C LYS A 69 -7.29 3.34 -0.99
N GLY A 70 -8.32 4.01 -0.45
CA GLY A 70 -9.66 3.46 -0.27
C GLY A 70 -9.95 2.92 1.13
N PHE A 71 -9.00 3.07 2.06
CA PHE A 71 -9.14 2.77 3.48
C PHE A 71 -8.98 4.04 4.32
N LYS A 72 -9.42 3.97 5.57
CA LYS A 72 -9.23 4.97 6.61
C LYS A 72 -8.75 4.30 7.89
N PRO A 73 -8.12 5.03 8.82
CA PRO A 73 -7.74 4.47 10.12
C PRO A 73 -8.94 3.85 10.82
N MET A 74 -8.73 2.70 11.47
CA MET A 74 -9.78 2.07 12.27
C MET A 74 -10.16 2.95 13.47
N SER A 75 -9.17 3.60 14.09
CA SER A 75 -9.35 4.64 15.10
C SER A 75 -8.52 5.87 14.75
N GLN A 76 -9.19 6.99 14.45
CA GLN A 76 -8.50 8.24 14.12
C GLN A 76 -7.76 8.83 15.33
N GLU A 77 -8.30 8.64 16.53
CA GLU A 77 -7.69 9.11 17.78
C GLU A 77 -6.33 8.43 18.00
N LYS A 78 -6.28 7.10 17.93
CA LYS A 78 -5.03 6.32 18.05
C LYS A 78 -4.05 6.67 16.94
N TRP A 79 -4.55 6.81 15.70
CA TRP A 79 -3.72 7.18 14.56
C TRP A 79 -3.00 8.53 14.75
N ASN A 80 -3.71 9.52 15.32
CA ASN A 80 -3.15 10.83 15.63
C ASN A 80 -2.11 10.78 16.76
N LEU A 81 -2.19 9.77 17.62
CA LEU A 81 -1.22 9.48 18.69
C LEU A 81 -0.07 8.59 18.21
N MET A 82 0.05 8.35 16.90
CA MET A 82 1.05 7.45 16.31
C MET A 82 0.92 5.98 16.76
N ASP A 83 -0.27 5.58 17.22
CA ASP A 83 -0.63 4.17 17.42
C ASP A 83 -1.38 3.65 16.18
N TRP A 84 -0.64 2.95 15.32
CA TRP A 84 -1.15 2.36 14.08
C TRP A 84 -1.53 0.88 14.22
N SER A 85 -1.47 0.30 15.43
CA SER A 85 -1.62 -1.14 15.67
C SER A 85 -2.93 -1.73 15.17
N GLN A 86 -4.01 -0.93 15.16
CA GLN A 86 -5.32 -1.34 14.66
C GLN A 86 -5.45 -1.30 13.13
N GLY A 87 -4.48 -0.69 12.44
CA GLY A 87 -4.47 -0.55 11.00
C GLY A 87 -5.65 0.25 10.45
N CYS A 88 -6.14 -0.18 9.30
CA CYS A 88 -7.06 0.55 8.47
C CYS A 88 -8.26 -0.31 8.04
N VAL A 89 -9.43 0.31 7.99
CA VAL A 89 -10.68 -0.30 7.53
C VAL A 89 -11.10 0.30 6.20
N ARG A 90 -11.74 -0.52 5.36
CA ARG A 90 -12.17 -0.12 4.02
C ARG A 90 -13.26 0.95 4.09
N ASN A 91 -13.18 1.96 3.22
CA ASN A 91 -14.17 3.05 3.18
C ASN A 91 -15.53 2.62 2.64
N LYS A 92 -15.55 1.67 1.70
CA LYS A 92 -16.76 1.13 1.08
C LYS A 92 -16.61 -0.39 0.92
N PRO A 93 -17.64 -1.19 1.23
CA PRO A 93 -17.59 -2.63 0.97
C PRO A 93 -17.41 -2.91 -0.53
N LEU A 94 -16.83 -4.07 -0.86
CA LEU A 94 -16.79 -4.57 -2.23
C LEU A 94 -18.18 -5.04 -2.64
N SER A 95 -18.55 -4.80 -3.90
CA SER A 95 -19.91 -5.11 -4.34
C SER A 95 -20.08 -6.60 -4.65
N CYS A 96 -18.99 -7.31 -5.00
CA CYS A 96 -18.80 -8.70 -5.45
C CYS A 96 -19.88 -9.33 -6.35
N GLN A 97 -21.16 -9.22 -5.98
CA GLN A 97 -22.33 -9.53 -6.80
C GLN A 97 -22.32 -8.74 -8.11
N GLU A 98 -21.84 -7.50 -8.10
CA GLU A 98 -21.81 -6.61 -9.27
C GLU A 98 -20.38 -6.38 -9.75
N ARG A 99 -19.78 -7.41 -10.36
CA ARG A 99 -18.34 -7.46 -10.69
C ARG A 99 -17.83 -6.31 -11.57
N TYR A 100 -18.68 -5.72 -12.41
CA TYR A 100 -18.33 -4.56 -13.23
C TYR A 100 -18.08 -3.30 -12.39
N LYS A 101 -18.48 -3.31 -11.12
CA LYS A 101 -18.24 -2.26 -10.13
C LYS A 101 -16.99 -2.52 -9.29
N ASP A 102 -16.30 -3.64 -9.47
CA ASP A 102 -15.05 -3.96 -8.78
C ASP A 102 -13.87 -3.98 -9.78
N GLY A 103 -12.70 -3.63 -9.30
CA GLY A 103 -11.49 -3.44 -10.10
C GLY A 103 -10.27 -3.42 -9.20
N PHE A 104 -9.17 -2.82 -9.65
CA PHE A 104 -7.92 -2.85 -8.90
C PHE A 104 -7.24 -1.49 -8.84
N VAL A 105 -6.67 -1.19 -7.68
CA VAL A 105 -5.71 -0.10 -7.51
C VAL A 105 -4.32 -0.71 -7.57
N LYS A 106 -3.49 -0.19 -8.48
CA LYS A 106 -2.07 -0.55 -8.58
C LYS A 106 -1.25 0.22 -7.55
N PHE A 107 -0.48 -0.50 -6.76
CA PHE A 107 0.61 0.02 -5.95
C PHE A 107 1.93 -0.41 -6.57
N VAL A 108 2.95 0.43 -6.44
CA VAL A 108 4.29 0.21 -7.00
C VAL A 108 5.32 0.21 -5.88
N GLY A 109 6.39 -0.54 -6.07
CA GLY A 109 7.54 -0.55 -5.18
C GLY A 109 7.25 -1.04 -3.77
N LEU A 110 6.40 -2.07 -3.61
CA LEU A 110 6.08 -2.62 -2.30
C LEU A 110 6.99 -3.80 -1.93
N LYS A 111 7.35 -3.89 -0.65
CA LYS A 111 7.46 -5.19 0.04
C LYS A 111 6.06 -5.79 0.05
N LEU A 112 5.90 -6.96 -0.55
CA LEU A 112 4.61 -7.63 -0.62
C LEU A 112 4.12 -8.00 0.80
N PRO A 113 2.79 -8.05 1.01
CA PRO A 113 2.22 -8.40 2.31
C PRO A 113 2.61 -9.81 2.75
N ASP A 114 2.43 -10.07 4.06
CA ASP A 114 2.56 -11.42 4.62
C ASP A 114 1.79 -12.47 3.80
N THR A 115 2.41 -13.63 3.62
CA THR A 115 1.91 -14.67 2.69
C THR A 115 1.11 -15.79 3.37
N THR A 116 0.77 -15.67 4.65
CA THR A 116 0.05 -16.72 5.42
C THR A 116 -1.29 -17.09 4.77
N HIS A 117 -2.05 -16.08 4.33
CA HIS A 117 -3.34 -16.27 3.66
C HIS A 117 -3.25 -15.97 2.16
N SER A 118 -2.30 -16.64 1.50
CA SER A 118 -2.03 -16.47 0.07
C SER A 118 -2.02 -17.79 -0.73
N TRP A 119 -2.20 -17.68 -2.04
CA TRP A 119 -2.08 -18.79 -3.00
C TRP A 119 -1.20 -18.38 -4.17
N VAL A 120 -0.34 -19.30 -4.63
CA VAL A 120 0.65 -19.04 -5.68
C VAL A 120 0.54 -20.07 -6.81
N ASN A 121 0.69 -19.61 -8.05
CA ASN A 121 0.81 -20.45 -9.24
C ASN A 121 1.81 -19.84 -10.23
N LYS A 122 2.90 -20.57 -10.51
CA LYS A 122 3.99 -20.10 -11.37
C LYS A 122 3.68 -20.14 -12.86
N SER A 123 2.73 -20.98 -13.28
CA SER A 123 2.39 -21.17 -14.70
C SER A 123 1.41 -20.12 -15.21
N MET A 124 0.64 -19.50 -14.32
CA MET A 124 -0.33 -18.48 -14.70
C MET A 124 0.35 -17.17 -15.11
N ASN A 125 -0.24 -16.47 -16.06
CA ASN A 125 0.15 -15.09 -16.35
C ASN A 125 -0.64 -14.07 -15.50
N LEU A 126 -0.26 -12.80 -15.58
CA LEU A 126 -0.85 -11.74 -14.75
C LEU A 126 -2.34 -11.49 -15.07
N GLU A 127 -2.76 -11.66 -16.32
CA GLU A 127 -4.16 -11.46 -16.72
C GLU A 127 -5.08 -12.59 -16.25
N GLU A 128 -4.59 -13.82 -16.29
CA GLU A 128 -5.25 -14.97 -15.66
C GLU A 128 -5.33 -14.78 -14.14
N CYS A 129 -4.28 -14.23 -13.52
CA CYS A 129 -4.24 -13.90 -12.10
C CYS A 129 -5.31 -12.87 -11.73
N ARG A 130 -5.41 -11.79 -12.53
CA ARG A 130 -6.45 -10.77 -12.42
C ARG A 130 -7.84 -11.39 -12.51
N THR A 131 -8.09 -12.21 -13.53
CA THR A 131 -9.38 -12.86 -13.75
C THR A 131 -9.75 -13.78 -12.59
N LYS A 132 -8.78 -14.57 -12.10
CA LYS A 132 -8.99 -15.46 -10.96
C LYS A 132 -9.33 -14.69 -9.69
N CYS A 133 -8.64 -13.58 -9.43
CA CYS A 133 -8.93 -12.71 -8.31
C CYS A 133 -10.32 -12.07 -8.42
N LEU A 134 -10.70 -11.53 -9.59
CA LEU A 134 -12.04 -10.96 -9.83
C LEU A 134 -13.17 -11.97 -9.61
N ASN A 135 -12.91 -13.25 -9.88
CA ASN A 135 -13.89 -14.32 -9.70
C ASN A 135 -13.97 -14.85 -8.26
N ASN A 136 -13.17 -14.31 -7.34
CA ASN A 136 -13.17 -14.70 -5.93
C ASN A 136 -13.44 -13.49 -5.04
N CYS A 137 -14.60 -13.45 -4.38
CA CYS A 137 -15.00 -12.32 -3.51
C CYS A 137 -14.06 -12.07 -2.35
N SER A 138 -13.37 -13.11 -1.88
CA SER A 138 -12.39 -13.00 -0.81
C SER A 138 -11.05 -12.46 -1.31
N CYS A 139 -10.82 -12.36 -2.62
CA CYS A 139 -9.56 -11.85 -3.13
C CYS A 139 -9.36 -10.38 -2.76
N MET A 140 -8.28 -10.11 -2.02
CA MET A 140 -7.91 -8.78 -1.57
C MET A 140 -6.86 -8.12 -2.46
N ALA A 141 -5.92 -8.91 -2.99
CA ALA A 141 -4.91 -8.44 -3.93
C ALA A 141 -4.29 -9.57 -4.75
N TYR A 142 -3.64 -9.21 -5.86
CA TYR A 142 -2.79 -10.13 -6.62
C TYR A 142 -1.52 -9.44 -7.18
N THR A 143 -0.53 -10.24 -7.55
CA THR A 143 0.69 -9.81 -8.26
C THR A 143 1.35 -10.98 -9.01
N SER A 144 2.37 -10.69 -9.82
CA SER A 144 3.24 -11.72 -10.39
C SER A 144 4.08 -12.39 -9.30
N SER A 145 4.28 -13.71 -9.33
CA SER A 145 5.11 -14.36 -8.30
C SER A 145 6.61 -14.23 -8.56
N ASP A 146 7.00 -13.92 -9.79
CA ASP A 146 8.39 -13.72 -10.22
C ASP A 146 8.46 -12.45 -11.06
N ILE A 147 9.37 -11.53 -10.73
CA ILE A 147 9.52 -10.23 -11.39
C ILE A 147 10.45 -10.27 -12.61
N ARG A 148 11.16 -11.38 -12.84
CA ARG A 148 12.11 -11.51 -13.95
C ARG A 148 11.38 -11.51 -15.29
N GLY A 149 12.05 -11.02 -16.34
CA GLY A 149 11.55 -11.10 -17.72
C GLY A 149 10.21 -10.39 -17.97
N GLY A 150 9.87 -9.36 -17.20
CA GLY A 150 8.60 -8.63 -17.32
C GLY A 150 7.47 -9.17 -16.44
N GLY A 151 7.72 -10.18 -15.62
CA GLY A 151 6.78 -10.70 -14.64
C GLY A 151 6.10 -11.99 -15.09
N THR A 152 6.21 -13.05 -14.28
CA THR A 152 5.55 -14.34 -14.53
C THR A 152 4.95 -14.93 -13.25
N GLY A 153 4.03 -15.88 -13.41
CA GLY A 153 3.30 -16.47 -12.31
C GLY A 153 2.28 -15.53 -11.67
N CYS A 154 1.69 -16.00 -10.59
CA CYS A 154 0.57 -15.39 -9.90
C CYS A 154 0.65 -15.65 -8.40
N ALA A 155 0.48 -14.62 -7.60
CA ALA A 155 0.25 -14.69 -6.15
C ALA A 155 -1.02 -13.91 -5.81
N ILE A 156 -1.90 -14.49 -4.98
CA ILE A 156 -3.20 -13.93 -4.60
C ILE A 156 -3.34 -13.97 -3.08
N TRP A 157 -3.85 -12.89 -2.47
CA TRP A 157 -4.17 -12.79 -1.04
C TRP A 157 -5.68 -12.80 -0.82
N PHE A 158 -6.13 -13.43 0.26
CA PHE A 158 -7.56 -13.62 0.57
C PHE A 158 -8.06 -12.92 1.84
N ASP A 159 -7.18 -12.23 2.54
CA ASP A 159 -7.51 -11.55 3.80
C ASP A 159 -6.86 -10.15 3.83
N ASP A 160 -7.07 -9.44 4.93
CA ASP A 160 -6.43 -8.19 5.23
C ASP A 160 -4.91 -8.25 5.01
N LEU A 161 -4.38 -7.22 4.36
CA LEU A 161 -2.99 -7.18 3.96
C LEU A 161 -2.15 -6.58 5.08
N ILE A 162 -1.19 -7.33 5.62
CA ILE A 162 -0.32 -6.89 6.73
C ILE A 162 1.15 -6.90 6.31
N ASP A 163 1.98 -6.15 7.03
CA ASP A 163 3.44 -6.11 6.87
C ASP A 163 3.92 -5.52 5.52
N ILE A 164 3.21 -4.49 5.03
CA ILE A 164 3.54 -3.80 3.79
C ILE A 164 4.50 -2.63 4.07
N ARG A 165 5.55 -2.56 3.25
CA ARG A 165 6.45 -1.40 3.16
C ARG A 165 6.49 -0.91 1.72
N GLN A 166 6.59 0.40 1.50
CA GLN A 166 6.84 0.98 0.18
C GLN A 166 8.27 1.53 0.12
N PHE A 167 8.98 1.20 -0.96
CA PHE A 167 10.31 1.71 -1.30
C PHE A 167 10.18 2.77 -2.40
N SER A 168 11.16 3.67 -2.49
CA SER A 168 11.24 4.70 -3.54
C SER A 168 11.86 4.16 -4.83
N ASP A 169 12.76 3.18 -4.74
CA ASP A 169 13.61 2.70 -5.85
C ASP A 169 13.64 1.17 -6.02
N ALA A 170 12.86 0.44 -5.23
CA ALA A 170 12.85 -1.02 -5.21
C ALA A 170 11.43 -1.57 -4.99
N GLY A 171 11.32 -2.89 -4.82
CA GLY A 171 10.06 -3.57 -4.51
C GLY A 171 9.28 -4.01 -5.74
N GLN A 172 8.01 -4.31 -5.53
CA GLN A 172 7.16 -4.97 -6.52
C GLN A 172 5.77 -4.35 -6.57
N ASP A 173 5.13 -4.45 -7.74
CA ASP A 173 3.76 -4.02 -7.94
C ASP A 173 2.75 -4.92 -7.19
N LEU A 174 1.66 -4.35 -6.71
CA LEU A 174 0.53 -5.08 -6.12
C LEU A 174 -0.78 -4.48 -6.61
N PHE A 175 -1.69 -5.34 -7.07
CA PHE A 175 -3.02 -4.94 -7.54
C PHE A 175 -4.06 -5.28 -6.48
N ARG A 176 -4.56 -4.26 -5.77
CA ARG A 176 -5.51 -4.41 -4.65
C ARG A 176 -6.95 -4.23 -5.12
N SER A 177 -7.84 -5.16 -4.76
CA SER A 177 -9.27 -5.14 -5.12
C SER A 177 -9.97 -3.89 -4.59
N SER A 178 -10.60 -3.09 -5.45
CA SER A 178 -11.27 -1.83 -5.11
C SER A 178 -12.60 -1.70 -5.82
N SER A 179 -13.56 -1.00 -5.20
CA SER A 179 -14.78 -0.61 -5.90
C SER A 179 -14.48 0.54 -6.87
N VAL A 180 -15.01 0.41 -8.09
CA VAL A 180 -14.82 1.27 -9.28
C VAL A 180 -15.91 2.33 -9.39
N PHE A 181 -16.84 2.41 -8.43
CA PHE A 181 -17.74 3.57 -8.32
C PHE A 181 -16.96 4.82 -7.89
N CYS A 182 -16.26 5.38 -8.88
CA CYS A 182 -15.90 6.77 -8.93
C CYS A 182 -17.20 7.55 -9.10
N SER A 183 -17.50 8.41 -8.13
CA SER A 183 -18.57 9.39 -8.23
C SER A 183 -18.27 10.30 -9.43
N ALA A 184 -18.82 9.98 -10.59
CA ALA A 184 -18.86 10.87 -11.74
C ALA A 184 -20.30 10.95 -12.27
N VAL A 185 -21.24 11.25 -11.38
CA VAL A 185 -22.55 11.80 -11.77
C VAL A 185 -22.57 13.25 -11.32
N SER A 186 -21.80 14.10 -12.02
CA SER A 186 -21.94 15.56 -11.94
C SER A 186 -22.35 16.19 -13.27
N TRP A 187 -22.66 15.39 -14.30
CA TRP A 187 -22.94 15.91 -15.64
C TRP A 187 -24.27 15.47 -16.26
N ILE A 188 -25.19 14.89 -15.49
CA ILE A 188 -26.55 14.61 -16.00
C ILE A 188 -27.61 15.15 -15.04
N LEU A 189 -27.56 16.47 -14.78
CA LEU A 189 -28.74 17.25 -14.46
C LEU A 189 -28.61 18.59 -15.19
N PRO A 190 -29.58 19.00 -16.03
CA PRO A 190 -29.57 20.34 -16.59
C PRO A 190 -29.72 21.36 -15.46
N SER A 191 -28.82 22.33 -15.40
CA SER A 191 -28.86 23.41 -14.41
C SER A 191 -30.21 24.15 -14.46
N PRO A 192 -30.84 24.47 -13.32
CA PRO A 192 -31.99 25.37 -13.31
C PRO A 192 -31.54 26.74 -13.80
N LYS A 193 -32.25 27.31 -14.77
CA LYS A 193 -32.01 28.68 -15.26
C LYS A 193 -32.13 29.64 -14.07
N GLN A 194 -31.05 30.37 -13.77
CA GLN A 194 -31.06 31.49 -12.83
C GLN A 194 -31.87 32.63 -13.46
N GLU A 195 -33.07 32.88 -12.95
CA GLU A 195 -33.84 34.09 -13.24
C GLU A 195 -33.16 35.29 -12.57
N LYS A 196 -32.74 36.27 -13.39
CA LYS A 196 -32.16 37.53 -12.91
C LYS A 196 -33.21 38.33 -12.16
N ILE A 197 -33.12 38.36 -10.83
CA ILE A 197 -33.85 39.32 -10.00
C ILE A 197 -33.31 40.73 -10.29
N LYS A 198 -34.08 41.54 -11.03
CA LYS A 198 -33.83 42.98 -11.20
C LYS A 198 -34.11 43.70 -9.88
N ARG A 199 -33.08 44.25 -9.22
CA ARG A 199 -33.25 45.20 -8.12
C ARG A 199 -33.90 46.49 -8.66
N LYS A 200 -35.16 46.76 -8.28
CA LYS A 200 -35.76 48.10 -8.39
C LYS A 200 -35.20 48.97 -7.28
N GLY A 201 -34.57 50.09 -7.65
CA GLY A 201 -34.11 51.10 -6.70
C GLY A 201 -35.29 51.85 -6.10
N TYR A 202 -35.32 51.96 -4.77
CA TYR A 202 -36.19 52.87 -4.06
C TYR A 202 -35.35 54.06 -3.59
N LYS A 203 -35.70 55.27 -4.06
CA LYS A 203 -35.25 56.52 -3.44
C LYS A 203 -36.12 56.75 -2.21
N VAL A 204 -35.50 56.92 -1.03
CA VAL A 204 -36.19 57.44 0.15
C VAL A 204 -35.61 58.81 0.46
N VAL A 205 -36.53 59.76 0.58
CA VAL A 205 -36.38 61.21 0.72
C VAL A 205 -36.05 61.55 2.17
N TRP A 206 -35.09 62.44 2.39
CA TRP A 206 -34.86 63.06 3.70
C TRP A 206 -35.78 64.28 3.84
N SER A 207 -36.69 64.25 4.82
CA SER A 207 -37.40 65.44 5.29
C SER A 207 -36.84 65.84 6.65
N LEU A 208 -36.22 67.02 6.69
CA LEU A 208 -35.81 67.75 7.90
C LEU A 208 -37.01 68.47 8.52
N ILE A 209 -36.78 68.99 9.74
CA ILE A 209 -37.53 69.99 10.54
C ILE A 209 -38.40 69.32 11.62
N SER A 210 -38.28 69.65 12.92
CA SER A 210 -37.69 70.80 13.64
C SER A 210 -37.06 70.36 14.96
#